data_AF-T0RAN2-F1
#
_entry.id   AF-T0RAN2-F1
#
_cell.length_a   1.000
_cell.length_b   1.000
_cell.length_c   1.000
_cell.angle_alpha   90.00
_cell.angle_beta   90.00
_cell.angle_gamma   90.00
#
_symmetry.space_group_name_H-M   'P 1'
#
loop_
_entity.id
_entity.type
_entity.pdbx_description
1 polymer ?
#
loop_
_entity_poly.entity_id
_entity_poly.type
_entity_poly.pdbx_seq_one_letter_code
_entity_poly.pdbx_strand_id
1 'polypeptide(L)'
;MRCLPALLLYAVVASVMGACPYSDLSLVSDDEVLVADASCPNKTSCTVGPTCKLRRWSAGDDKFANTDAIGDMSRYDYPNLVIFDSPRVTLLKMQLPATVTSLTFGTIVSVADVDKIQETQWSSVLGLEFQHSKLTHSNTINWPRSLHNISLVYSGFINIPQNFPPTLRALRIEGSNLTDLQYLPSSVTSLNVAWNQLSSITNYDWEAFTLLRFSNNSKLQSISRIQLSSKLEYFNIAGCTSLNNITVDASSFAALDALQPAAGDADVKKIFKGYVADVPVSTSATGCAAIGGEIKRLWQTTNTAIINVCVLSTASNSSSSSSKMGLIIGVAVGGVVLIGAIVAFVICKRRKAKHQPSPVYNRYEPSNTNGISLATAGRTLGTNGTKTIGTNGTGGPTAGTTGSRRPIINPDVDVILDVKPLLHHRLELRDLDVTSNKPLASGAFGEVWLGTYGGKQVAVKRMKNQDARMAQKFIEEIVLMSQMSSDYIVKLVVTS
;
A
#
# COMPACT_ATOMS: atom_id res chain seq x y z
N MET A 1 51.04 31.94 -64.29
CA MET A 1 49.89 32.51 -65.04
C MET A 1 48.83 31.44 -65.22
N ARG A 2 47.56 31.87 -65.32
CA ARG A 2 46.32 31.10 -65.56
C ARG A 2 45.69 30.43 -64.32
N CYS A 3 44.39 30.66 -64.20
CA CYS A 3 43.60 30.55 -62.97
C CYS A 3 42.86 29.22 -62.86
N LEU A 4 42.55 28.81 -61.62
CA LEU A 4 41.45 27.87 -61.38
C LEU A 4 40.10 28.54 -61.67
N PRO A 5 39.11 27.84 -62.24
CA PRO A 5 37.71 28.23 -62.15
C PRO A 5 37.15 27.78 -60.79
N ALA A 6 36.65 28.72 -59.99
CA ALA A 6 35.90 28.40 -58.78
C ALA A 6 34.49 27.92 -59.17
N LEU A 7 34.17 26.65 -58.91
CA LEU A 7 32.85 26.09 -59.19
C LEU A 7 31.88 26.40 -58.04
N LEU A 8 31.26 27.57 -58.07
CA LEU A 8 30.15 27.94 -57.18
C LEU A 8 28.87 27.22 -57.62
N LEU A 9 28.65 25.99 -57.16
CA LEU A 9 27.32 25.38 -57.20
C LEU A 9 26.51 25.84 -55.99
N TYR A 10 25.45 26.60 -56.27
CA TYR A 10 24.44 26.97 -55.29
C TYR A 10 23.75 25.70 -54.75
N ALA A 11 23.95 25.41 -53.47
CA ALA A 11 23.05 24.52 -52.74
C ALA A 11 21.70 25.22 -52.62
N VAL A 12 20.75 24.88 -53.50
CA VAL A 12 19.34 25.18 -53.27
C VAL A 12 18.91 24.35 -52.06
N VAL A 13 18.96 24.97 -50.88
CA VAL A 13 18.27 24.46 -49.70
C VAL A 13 16.77 24.59 -50.00
N ALA A 14 16.22 23.57 -50.64
CA ALA A 14 14.78 23.36 -50.64
C ALA A 14 14.39 23.21 -49.16
N SER A 15 13.78 24.25 -48.60
CA SER A 15 13.19 24.19 -47.27
C SER A 15 12.07 23.15 -47.32
N VAL A 16 12.39 21.92 -46.94
CA VAL A 16 11.40 20.90 -46.63
C VAL A 16 10.58 21.48 -45.49
N MET A 17 9.40 22.02 -45.84
CA MET A 17 8.37 22.32 -44.85
C MET A 17 8.02 20.98 -44.22
N GLY A 18 8.57 20.72 -43.04
CA GLY A 18 8.34 19.47 -42.33
C GLY A 18 6.84 19.24 -42.18
N ALA A 19 6.40 18.00 -42.41
CA ALA A 19 5.02 17.63 -42.14
C ALA A 19 4.68 18.00 -40.68
N CYS A 20 3.48 18.53 -40.46
CA CYS A 20 3.11 19.04 -39.14
C CYS A 20 3.27 17.96 -38.06
N PRO A 21 4.04 18.18 -36.97
CA PRO A 21 4.28 17.15 -35.94
C PRO A 21 3.02 16.65 -35.22
N TYR A 22 1.91 17.37 -35.39
CA TYR A 22 0.62 17.16 -34.74
C TYR A 22 -0.45 16.55 -35.67
N SER A 23 -0.11 16.24 -36.93
CA SER A 23 -1.07 15.72 -37.92
C SER A 23 -1.50 14.27 -37.70
N ASP A 24 -0.82 13.54 -36.83
CA ASP A 24 -1.14 12.17 -36.41
C ASP A 24 -1.93 12.12 -35.09
N LEU A 25 -2.17 13.27 -34.44
CA LEU A 25 -3.13 13.35 -33.35
C LEU A 25 -4.55 13.18 -33.89
N SER A 26 -5.40 12.47 -33.15
CA SER A 26 -6.82 12.26 -33.49
C SER A 26 -7.66 13.51 -33.18
N LEU A 27 -7.32 14.61 -33.86
CA LEU A 27 -7.95 15.93 -33.72
C LEU A 27 -8.78 16.26 -34.97
N VAL A 28 -9.88 16.99 -34.78
CA VAL A 28 -10.65 17.58 -35.88
C VAL A 28 -10.04 18.91 -36.32
N SER A 29 -10.51 19.46 -37.44
CA SER A 29 -9.91 20.65 -38.07
C SER A 29 -9.72 21.83 -37.12
N ASP A 30 -10.70 22.09 -36.26
CA ASP A 30 -10.82 23.29 -35.42
C ASP A 30 -10.36 23.10 -33.98
N ASP A 31 -9.82 21.91 -33.64
CA ASP A 31 -9.14 21.68 -32.36
C ASP A 31 -7.85 22.53 -32.27
N GLU A 32 -7.51 22.99 -31.06
CA GLU A 32 -6.32 23.81 -30.80
C GLU A 32 -5.20 23.02 -30.10
N VAL A 33 -4.02 22.95 -30.73
CA VAL A 33 -2.77 22.47 -30.12
C VAL A 33 -1.98 23.66 -29.58
N LEU A 34 -1.76 23.73 -28.27
CA LEU A 34 -0.89 24.73 -27.67
C LEU A 34 0.58 24.39 -27.90
N VAL A 35 1.35 25.36 -28.40
CA VAL A 35 2.77 25.22 -28.75
C VAL A 35 3.58 26.46 -28.39
N ALA A 36 4.88 26.27 -28.19
CA ALA A 36 5.92 27.29 -28.09
C ALA A 36 7.13 26.83 -28.92
N ASP A 37 6.92 26.67 -30.23
CA ASP A 37 7.92 26.16 -31.18
C ASP A 37 8.15 27.15 -32.35
N ALA A 38 8.70 26.67 -33.47
CA ALA A 38 8.93 27.51 -34.66
C ALA A 38 7.63 28.03 -35.35
N SER A 39 6.47 27.44 -35.03
CA SER A 39 5.15 27.83 -35.52
C SER A 39 4.65 29.14 -34.91
N CYS A 40 5.30 29.65 -33.84
CA CYS A 40 4.97 30.91 -33.18
C CYS A 40 6.03 32.00 -33.48
N PRO A 41 6.12 32.55 -34.71
CA PRO A 41 7.23 33.43 -35.10
C PRO A 41 7.37 34.75 -34.30
N ASN A 42 6.31 35.24 -33.67
CA ASN A 42 6.26 36.58 -33.06
C ASN A 42 5.92 36.59 -31.55
N LYS A 43 5.76 35.42 -30.90
CA LYS A 43 5.31 35.28 -29.51
C LYS A 43 5.93 34.04 -28.84
N THR A 44 5.97 34.05 -27.52
CA THR A 44 6.46 32.93 -26.68
C THR A 44 5.58 31.70 -26.74
N SER A 45 4.30 31.82 -27.10
CA SER A 45 3.40 30.70 -27.36
C SER A 45 2.28 31.09 -28.34
N CYS A 46 1.63 30.09 -28.92
CA CYS A 46 0.47 30.23 -29.79
C CYS A 46 -0.29 28.91 -29.85
N THR A 47 -1.47 28.89 -30.46
CA THR A 47 -2.16 27.64 -30.81
C THR A 47 -2.21 27.43 -32.31
N VAL A 48 -2.09 26.17 -32.72
CA VAL A 48 -2.14 25.72 -34.11
C VAL A 48 -3.16 24.59 -34.28
N GLY A 49 -3.74 24.44 -35.45
CA GLY A 49 -4.51 23.23 -35.79
C GLY A 49 -3.58 22.04 -36.12
N PRO A 50 -4.12 20.82 -36.36
CA PRO A 50 -3.34 19.63 -36.71
C PRO A 50 -2.57 19.73 -38.05
N THR A 51 -2.75 20.82 -38.80
CA THR A 51 -1.97 21.15 -40.01
C THR A 51 -0.90 22.23 -39.79
N CYS A 52 -0.61 22.57 -38.52
CA CYS A 52 0.33 23.61 -38.09
C CYS A 52 -0.03 25.02 -38.61
N LYS A 53 -1.27 25.21 -39.07
CA LYS A 53 -1.84 26.53 -39.33
C LYS A 53 -2.17 27.18 -37.99
N LEU A 54 -1.60 28.36 -37.77
CA LEU A 54 -1.90 29.24 -36.64
C LEU A 54 -3.41 29.46 -36.50
N ARG A 55 -3.92 29.30 -35.27
CA ARG A 55 -5.31 29.58 -34.88
C ARG A 55 -5.40 30.83 -34.03
N ARG A 56 -4.64 30.89 -32.92
CA ARG A 56 -4.69 31.99 -31.95
C ARG A 56 -3.29 32.32 -31.41
N TRP A 57 -3.08 33.57 -31.05
CA TRP A 57 -1.90 34.02 -30.32
C TRP A 57 -2.18 34.08 -28.82
N SER A 58 -1.17 33.72 -28.03
CA SER A 58 -1.07 34.01 -26.60
C SER A 58 0.10 34.96 -26.36
N ALA A 59 0.04 35.79 -25.32
CA ALA A 59 0.96 36.91 -25.18
C ALA A 59 1.48 37.04 -23.74
N GLY A 60 2.45 36.18 -23.41
CA GLY A 60 3.12 36.23 -22.10
C GLY A 60 2.27 35.68 -20.95
N ASP A 61 1.30 34.85 -21.28
CA ASP A 61 0.38 34.21 -20.33
C ASP A 61 0.97 32.91 -19.75
N ASP A 62 0.64 32.64 -18.48
CA ASP A 62 0.83 31.33 -17.85
C ASP A 62 -0.42 30.46 -17.86
N LYS A 63 -1.51 30.92 -18.51
CA LYS A 63 -2.82 30.25 -18.51
C LYS A 63 -3.46 30.16 -19.90
N PHE A 64 -3.93 28.97 -20.25
CA PHE A 64 -4.46 28.67 -21.57
C PHE A 64 -5.80 27.92 -21.44
N ALA A 65 -6.87 28.54 -21.96
CA ALA A 65 -8.19 27.91 -22.07
C ALA A 65 -8.43 27.37 -23.49
N ASN A 66 -9.45 26.50 -23.63
CA ASN A 66 -9.91 25.94 -24.90
C ASN A 66 -8.76 25.34 -25.73
N THR A 67 -8.04 24.38 -25.13
CA THR A 67 -6.88 23.70 -25.74
C THR A 67 -7.14 22.20 -25.75
N ASP A 68 -7.05 21.56 -26.91
CA ASP A 68 -7.35 20.12 -27.08
C ASP A 68 -6.10 19.23 -26.97
N ALA A 69 -4.91 19.81 -27.19
CA ALA A 69 -3.63 19.13 -27.06
C ALA A 69 -2.51 20.09 -26.66
N ILE A 70 -1.44 19.56 -26.07
CA ILE A 70 -0.20 20.30 -25.83
C ILE A 70 0.91 19.66 -26.65
N GLY A 71 1.60 20.48 -27.45
CA GLY A 71 2.68 20.07 -28.33
C GLY A 71 4.07 20.40 -27.80
N ASP A 72 4.97 20.78 -28.69
CA ASP A 72 6.30 21.24 -28.32
C ASP A 72 6.24 22.62 -27.66
N MET A 73 6.59 22.69 -26.38
CA MET A 73 6.67 23.92 -25.60
C MET A 73 8.12 24.40 -25.41
N SER A 74 9.10 23.91 -26.17
CA SER A 74 10.54 24.11 -25.90
C SER A 74 11.02 25.57 -25.82
N ARG A 75 10.28 26.54 -26.36
CA ARG A 75 10.56 28.00 -26.26
C ARG A 75 9.69 28.71 -25.22
N TYR A 76 9.10 27.97 -24.30
CA TYR A 76 8.23 28.52 -23.27
C TYR A 76 9.02 29.02 -22.05
N ASP A 77 8.99 30.32 -21.81
CA ASP A 77 9.89 30.99 -20.87
C ASP A 77 9.40 31.02 -19.41
N TYR A 78 8.15 30.61 -19.13
CA TYR A 78 7.53 30.75 -17.80
C TYR A 78 7.64 29.47 -16.95
N PRO A 79 7.77 29.60 -15.61
CA PRO A 79 7.89 28.45 -14.72
C PRO A 79 6.58 27.71 -14.46
N ASN A 80 5.44 28.38 -14.68
CA ASN A 80 4.11 27.83 -14.52
C ASN A 80 3.49 27.59 -15.90
N LEU A 81 2.83 26.45 -16.09
CA LEU A 81 1.97 26.19 -17.22
C LEU A 81 0.59 25.74 -16.70
N VAL A 82 -0.44 26.55 -16.92
CA VAL A 82 -1.82 26.27 -16.50
C VAL A 82 -2.69 26.06 -17.74
N ILE A 83 -3.24 24.86 -17.90
CA ILE A 83 -4.29 24.58 -18.88
C ILE A 83 -5.61 24.54 -18.13
N PHE A 84 -6.63 25.23 -18.65
CA PHE A 84 -7.93 25.25 -18.00
C PHE A 84 -9.11 25.21 -18.98
N ASP A 85 -10.33 25.06 -18.44
CA ASP A 85 -11.61 25.14 -19.16
C ASP A 85 -11.57 24.52 -20.57
N SER A 86 -11.24 23.22 -20.64
CA SER A 86 -11.11 22.50 -21.92
C SER A 86 -11.83 21.13 -21.85
N PRO A 87 -12.59 20.73 -22.89
CA PRO A 87 -13.34 19.47 -22.87
C PRO A 87 -12.45 18.22 -22.85
N ARG A 88 -11.29 18.28 -23.52
CA ARG A 88 -10.28 17.22 -23.52
C ARG A 88 -8.90 17.86 -23.64
N VAL A 89 -7.88 17.21 -23.09
CA VAL A 89 -6.48 17.54 -23.38
C VAL A 89 -5.71 16.23 -23.59
N THR A 90 -5.17 16.00 -24.79
CA THR A 90 -4.19 14.92 -25.02
C THR A 90 -2.76 15.44 -24.83
N LEU A 91 -1.93 14.59 -24.24
CA LEU A 91 -0.56 14.91 -23.83
C LEU A 91 0.50 14.16 -24.65
N LEU A 92 0.08 13.38 -25.66
CA LEU A 92 0.95 12.51 -26.48
C LEU A 92 2.14 13.22 -27.14
N LYS A 93 1.99 14.51 -27.46
CA LYS A 93 3.01 15.32 -28.15
C LYS A 93 3.66 16.35 -27.23
N MET A 94 3.33 16.36 -25.94
CA MET A 94 3.80 17.39 -25.03
C MET A 94 5.30 17.25 -24.78
N GLN A 95 6.03 18.34 -24.96
CA GLN A 95 7.44 18.45 -24.58
C GLN A 95 7.60 19.73 -23.76
N LEU A 96 8.06 19.61 -22.52
CA LEU A 96 8.24 20.75 -21.62
C LEU A 96 9.71 21.17 -21.55
N PRO A 97 10.02 22.47 -21.62
CA PRO A 97 11.36 22.98 -21.35
C PRO A 97 11.67 22.95 -19.85
N ALA A 98 12.96 22.93 -19.51
CA ALA A 98 13.42 22.89 -18.12
C ALA A 98 13.01 24.11 -17.26
N THR A 99 12.52 25.18 -17.89
CA THR A 99 11.90 26.33 -17.22
C THR A 99 10.61 25.95 -16.50
N VAL A 100 9.78 25.08 -17.08
CA VAL A 100 8.49 24.67 -16.50
C VAL A 100 8.72 23.76 -15.30
N THR A 101 8.34 24.26 -14.12
CA THR A 101 8.47 23.58 -12.83
C THR A 101 7.12 23.35 -12.14
N SER A 102 6.07 24.07 -12.55
CA SER A 102 4.70 23.86 -12.09
C SER A 102 3.76 23.63 -13.27
N LEU A 103 3.00 22.53 -13.25
CA LEU A 103 2.00 22.18 -14.27
C LEU A 103 0.62 22.02 -13.63
N THR A 104 -0.38 22.73 -14.15
CA THR A 104 -1.74 22.75 -13.60
C THR A 104 -2.79 22.48 -14.68
N PHE A 105 -3.75 21.60 -14.38
CA PHE A 105 -4.91 21.29 -15.21
C PHE A 105 -6.21 21.61 -14.44
N GLY A 106 -6.89 22.69 -14.79
CA GLY A 106 -8.13 23.16 -14.13
C GLY A 106 -9.39 22.94 -14.97
N THR A 107 -10.44 22.35 -14.41
CA THR A 107 -11.72 22.17 -15.11
C THR A 107 -11.61 21.40 -16.43
N ILE A 108 -10.73 20.39 -16.51
CA ILE A 108 -10.54 19.58 -17.72
C ILE A 108 -11.43 18.34 -17.66
N VAL A 109 -12.43 18.24 -18.55
CA VAL A 109 -13.42 17.15 -18.48
C VAL A 109 -12.78 15.77 -18.70
N SER A 110 -11.71 15.68 -19.51
CA SER A 110 -10.85 14.50 -19.61
C SER A 110 -9.40 14.87 -19.98
N VAL A 111 -8.45 14.61 -19.08
CA VAL A 111 -7.02 14.62 -19.42
C VAL A 111 -6.63 13.21 -19.87
N ALA A 112 -6.14 13.09 -21.09
CA ALA A 112 -5.82 11.83 -21.76
C ALA A 112 -4.30 11.56 -21.79
N ASP A 113 -3.96 10.28 -21.94
CA ASP A 113 -2.60 9.79 -22.24
C ASP A 113 -1.53 10.03 -21.16
N VAL A 114 -1.91 10.42 -19.94
CA VAL A 114 -0.99 10.66 -18.80
C VAL A 114 -0.14 9.42 -18.46
N ASP A 115 -0.67 8.23 -18.74
CA ASP A 115 -0.01 6.93 -18.57
C ASP A 115 1.07 6.63 -19.64
N LYS A 116 1.00 7.30 -20.80
CA LYS A 116 1.89 7.09 -21.95
C LYS A 116 3.08 8.07 -21.99
N ILE A 117 3.12 9.01 -21.07
CA ILE A 117 4.15 10.06 -21.01
C ILE A 117 5.47 9.46 -20.53
N GLN A 118 6.56 9.81 -21.19
CA GLN A 118 7.90 9.39 -20.80
C GLN A 118 8.44 10.29 -19.69
N GLU A 119 9.13 9.69 -18.70
CA GLU A 119 9.69 10.38 -17.53
C GLU A 119 10.53 11.62 -17.90
N THR A 120 11.23 11.57 -19.05
CA THR A 120 12.05 12.65 -19.58
C THR A 120 11.26 13.88 -20.03
N GLN A 121 10.04 13.72 -20.54
CA GLN A 121 9.21 14.84 -21.05
C GLN A 121 8.76 15.81 -19.94
N TRP A 122 8.70 15.33 -18.69
CA TRP A 122 8.19 16.06 -17.51
C TRP A 122 9.25 16.19 -16.41
N SER A 123 10.52 15.88 -16.71
CA SER A 123 11.61 15.75 -15.72
C SER A 123 11.99 17.04 -14.96
N SER A 124 11.50 18.21 -15.40
CA SER A 124 11.65 19.49 -14.69
C SER A 124 10.47 19.81 -13.75
N VAL A 125 9.33 19.14 -13.88
CA VAL A 125 8.12 19.45 -13.12
C VAL A 125 8.30 19.02 -11.67
N LEU A 126 8.20 19.99 -10.75
CA LEU A 126 8.29 19.81 -9.30
C LEU A 126 6.91 19.81 -8.64
N GLY A 127 5.97 20.59 -9.19
CA GLY A 127 4.58 20.67 -8.76
C GLY A 127 3.63 20.28 -9.88
N LEU A 128 2.72 19.34 -9.60
CA LEU A 128 1.69 18.89 -10.53
C LEU A 128 0.32 18.97 -9.89
N GLU A 129 -0.61 19.66 -10.54
CA GLU A 129 -1.95 19.91 -10.02
C GLU A 129 -3.05 19.58 -11.02
N PHE A 130 -4.05 18.83 -10.57
CA PHE A 130 -5.32 18.59 -11.24
C PHE A 130 -6.43 19.13 -10.33
N GLN A 131 -7.21 20.10 -10.84
CA GLN A 131 -8.36 20.70 -10.14
C GLN A 131 -9.61 20.49 -11.00
N HIS A 132 -10.64 19.85 -10.45
CA HIS A 132 -11.88 19.52 -11.17
C HIS A 132 -11.64 18.79 -12.50
N SER A 133 -10.53 18.05 -12.59
CA SER A 133 -10.02 17.46 -13.83
C SER A 133 -9.98 15.94 -13.71
N LYS A 134 -10.59 15.22 -14.67
CA LYS A 134 -10.62 13.75 -14.61
C LYS A 134 -9.43 13.17 -15.36
N LEU A 135 -8.71 12.26 -14.71
CA LEU A 135 -7.65 11.46 -15.32
C LEU A 135 -8.19 10.13 -15.82
N THR A 136 -7.83 9.71 -17.03
CA THR A 136 -8.16 8.37 -17.53
C THR A 136 -7.37 7.29 -16.79
N HIS A 137 -8.03 6.62 -15.84
CA HIS A 137 -7.62 5.40 -15.13
C HIS A 137 -6.20 5.42 -14.49
N SER A 138 -6.11 5.94 -13.26
CA SER A 138 -4.83 6.26 -12.60
C SER A 138 -4.36 5.27 -11.52
N ASN A 139 -3.87 4.10 -11.92
CA ASN A 139 -2.92 3.28 -11.11
C ASN A 139 -1.63 2.94 -11.88
N THR A 140 -1.55 3.31 -13.16
CA THR A 140 -0.45 2.99 -14.10
C THR A 140 0.38 4.21 -14.51
N ILE A 141 0.03 5.42 -14.03
CA ILE A 141 0.71 6.67 -14.38
C ILE A 141 2.15 6.64 -13.91
N ASN A 142 3.11 6.77 -14.83
CA ASN A 142 4.53 6.89 -14.50
C ASN A 142 4.85 8.32 -14.04
N TRP A 143 4.60 8.60 -12.76
CA TRP A 143 4.84 9.92 -12.17
C TRP A 143 6.33 10.31 -12.28
N PRO A 144 6.66 11.54 -12.74
CA PRO A 144 8.05 12.00 -12.83
C PRO A 144 8.74 11.97 -11.47
N ARG A 145 9.98 11.47 -11.42
CA ARG A 145 10.82 11.42 -10.20
C ARG A 145 11.30 12.79 -9.73
N SER A 146 10.96 13.86 -10.44
CA SER A 146 11.19 15.25 -10.04
C SER A 146 10.08 15.82 -9.14
N LEU A 147 8.91 15.18 -9.08
CA LEU A 147 7.76 15.72 -8.33
C LEU A 147 8.02 15.74 -6.82
N HIS A 148 7.80 16.91 -6.24
CA HIS A 148 7.82 17.17 -4.80
C HIS A 148 6.42 17.46 -4.26
N ASN A 149 5.53 18.02 -5.09
CA ASN A 149 4.16 18.39 -4.73
C ASN A 149 3.17 17.82 -5.73
N ILE A 150 2.16 17.08 -5.26
CA ILE A 150 1.03 16.60 -6.07
C ILE A 150 -0.29 17.08 -5.47
N SER A 151 -1.15 17.67 -6.31
CA SER A 151 -2.47 18.17 -5.93
C SER A 151 -3.55 17.54 -6.83
N LEU A 152 -4.47 16.79 -6.23
CA LEU A 152 -5.57 16.08 -6.89
C LEU A 152 -6.88 16.54 -6.22
N VAL A 153 -7.49 17.58 -6.78
CA VAL A 153 -8.59 18.32 -6.16
C VAL A 153 -9.85 18.09 -7.01
N TYR A 154 -10.93 17.56 -6.40
CA TYR A 154 -12.17 17.16 -7.08
C TYR A 154 -11.94 16.33 -8.36
N SER A 155 -10.90 15.48 -8.34
CA SER A 155 -10.39 14.77 -9.53
C SER A 155 -10.83 13.28 -9.59
N GLY A 156 -11.71 12.86 -8.67
CA GLY A 156 -12.32 11.51 -8.67
C GLY A 156 -11.48 10.39 -8.03
N PHE A 157 -10.44 10.74 -7.26
CA PHE A 157 -9.50 9.79 -6.65
C PHE A 157 -10.02 9.10 -5.38
N ILE A 158 -10.65 7.94 -5.55
CA ILE A 158 -11.19 7.14 -4.44
C ILE A 158 -10.13 6.40 -3.59
N ASN A 159 -8.87 6.34 -4.04
CA ASN A 159 -7.72 5.74 -3.35
C ASN A 159 -6.45 6.57 -3.61
N ILE A 160 -5.41 6.41 -2.78
CA ILE A 160 -4.07 6.97 -3.02
C ILE A 160 -3.31 6.08 -4.03
N PRO A 161 -2.76 6.62 -5.14
CA PRO A 161 -1.89 5.88 -6.05
C PRO A 161 -0.64 5.28 -5.37
N GLN A 162 -0.36 4.00 -5.66
CA GLN A 162 0.78 3.27 -5.07
C GLN A 162 2.15 3.70 -5.61
N ASN A 163 2.17 4.30 -6.80
CA ASN A 163 3.37 4.51 -7.61
C ASN A 163 3.88 5.96 -7.60
N PHE A 164 3.49 6.74 -6.60
CA PHE A 164 4.04 8.09 -6.39
C PHE A 164 5.56 8.06 -6.17
N PRO A 165 6.29 9.10 -6.59
CA PRO A 165 7.74 9.11 -6.55
C PRO A 165 8.28 9.35 -5.12
N PRO A 166 9.44 8.78 -4.75
CA PRO A 166 10.02 8.93 -3.41
C PRO A 166 10.50 10.36 -3.08
N THR A 167 10.53 11.25 -4.06
CA THR A 167 10.77 12.68 -3.92
C THR A 167 9.54 13.46 -3.44
N LEU A 168 8.35 12.86 -3.46
CA LEU A 168 7.12 13.52 -3.02
C LEU A 168 7.22 13.93 -1.54
N ARG A 169 6.87 15.18 -1.23
CA ARG A 169 6.87 15.78 0.12
C ARG A 169 5.50 16.33 0.50
N ALA A 170 4.77 16.94 -0.44
CA ALA A 170 3.41 17.40 -0.23
C ALA A 170 2.41 16.63 -1.11
N LEU A 171 1.34 16.14 -0.48
CA LEU A 171 0.24 15.47 -1.15
C LEU A 171 -1.09 16.12 -0.75
N ARG A 172 -1.82 16.64 -1.74
CA ARG A 172 -3.20 17.08 -1.61
C ARG A 172 -4.10 16.14 -2.41
N ILE A 173 -5.03 15.47 -1.76
CA ILE A 173 -6.11 14.69 -2.40
C ILE A 173 -7.41 15.19 -1.78
N GLU A 174 -8.03 16.19 -2.40
CA GLU A 174 -9.18 16.91 -1.85
C GLU A 174 -10.45 16.59 -2.64
N GLY A 175 -11.60 16.50 -1.95
CA GLY A 175 -12.90 16.39 -2.64
C GLY A 175 -13.06 15.12 -3.49
N SER A 176 -12.35 14.04 -3.16
CA SER A 176 -12.14 12.89 -4.05
C SER A 176 -12.75 11.57 -3.54
N ASN A 177 -13.54 11.63 -2.46
CA ASN A 177 -14.25 10.48 -1.88
C ASN A 177 -13.31 9.39 -1.31
N LEU A 178 -12.11 9.77 -0.88
CA LEU A 178 -11.14 8.89 -0.23
C LEU A 178 -11.68 8.34 1.11
N THR A 179 -11.53 7.04 1.37
CA THR A 179 -12.10 6.36 2.56
C THR A 179 -11.08 5.94 3.61
N ASP A 180 -9.82 5.82 3.21
CA ASP A 180 -8.68 5.42 4.02
C ASP A 180 -7.39 6.07 3.48
N LEU A 181 -6.29 6.00 4.23
CA LEU A 181 -4.98 6.52 3.81
C LEU A 181 -4.02 5.39 3.39
N GLN A 182 -4.54 4.25 2.93
CA GLN A 182 -3.71 3.16 2.44
C GLN A 182 -2.87 3.64 1.27
N TYR A 183 -1.58 3.28 1.26
CA TYR A 183 -0.57 3.70 0.28
C TYR A 183 -0.14 5.19 0.35
N LEU A 184 -0.43 5.92 1.44
CA LEU A 184 0.24 7.19 1.74
C LEU A 184 1.77 7.00 1.73
N PRO A 185 2.54 7.69 0.86
CA PRO A 185 3.99 7.49 0.78
C PRO A 185 4.69 7.99 2.05
N SER A 186 5.62 7.20 2.59
CA SER A 186 6.40 7.54 3.79
C SER A 186 7.32 8.75 3.63
N SER A 187 7.49 9.25 2.41
CA SER A 187 8.26 10.44 2.08
C SER A 187 7.47 11.74 2.24
N VAL A 188 6.14 11.67 2.33
CA VAL A 188 5.25 12.83 2.52
C VAL A 188 5.41 13.39 3.94
N THR A 189 5.43 14.71 4.07
CA THR A 189 5.43 15.45 5.34
C THR A 189 4.35 16.54 5.40
N SER A 190 3.63 16.75 4.29
CA SER A 190 2.51 17.70 4.19
C SER A 190 1.33 17.00 3.52
N LEU A 191 0.22 16.84 4.25
CA LEU A 191 -0.95 16.09 3.79
C LEU A 191 -2.24 16.92 3.92
N ASN A 192 -2.88 17.19 2.79
CA ASN A 192 -4.25 17.70 2.74
C ASN A 192 -5.18 16.65 2.13
N VAL A 193 -6.08 16.12 2.96
CA VAL A 193 -7.14 15.18 2.55
C VAL A 193 -8.51 15.70 2.97
N ALA A 194 -8.71 17.01 2.90
CA ALA A 194 -10.00 17.64 3.17
C ALA A 194 -11.11 17.17 2.21
N TRP A 195 -12.37 17.32 2.64
CA TRP A 195 -13.56 17.02 1.83
C TRP A 195 -13.63 15.57 1.31
N ASN A 196 -13.15 14.61 2.10
CA ASN A 196 -13.20 13.18 1.80
C ASN A 196 -14.18 12.43 2.71
N GLN A 197 -14.09 11.10 2.76
CA GLN A 197 -14.99 10.20 3.47
C GLN A 197 -14.23 9.30 4.47
N LEU A 198 -13.10 9.77 5.00
CA LEU A 198 -12.32 9.04 6.00
C LEU A 198 -13.20 8.74 7.22
N SER A 199 -13.15 7.50 7.73
CA SER A 199 -13.91 7.08 8.92
C SER A 199 -13.03 7.00 10.17
N SER A 200 -11.76 6.64 10.02
CA SER A 200 -10.78 6.58 11.09
C SER A 200 -9.36 6.84 10.58
N ILE A 201 -8.55 7.48 11.42
CA ILE A 201 -7.10 7.64 11.23
C ILE A 201 -6.45 6.94 12.43
N THR A 202 -5.62 5.92 12.18
CA THR A 202 -5.02 5.15 13.28
C THR A 202 -3.63 4.58 12.97
N ASN A 203 -2.75 4.60 13.97
CA ASN A 203 -1.37 4.07 13.93
C ASN A 203 -0.48 4.67 12.82
N TYR A 204 -0.37 6.00 12.78
CA TYR A 204 0.55 6.70 11.87
C TYR A 204 1.67 7.39 12.65
N ASP A 205 2.92 7.08 12.31
CA ASP A 205 4.06 7.90 12.67
C ASP A 205 4.14 9.09 11.72
N TRP A 206 3.89 10.28 12.27
CA TRP A 206 3.92 11.56 11.59
C TRP A 206 4.84 12.56 12.30
N GLU A 207 5.88 12.10 13.01
CA GLU A 207 6.85 13.00 13.67
C GLU A 207 7.56 13.94 12.69
N ALA A 208 7.66 13.56 11.42
CA ALA A 208 8.24 14.38 10.36
C ALA A 208 7.27 15.39 9.71
N PHE A 209 5.96 15.33 10.03
CA PHE A 209 4.96 16.13 9.34
C PHE A 209 4.92 17.58 9.83
N THR A 210 4.75 18.50 8.88
CA THR A 210 4.57 19.93 9.13
C THR A 210 3.14 20.38 8.91
N LEU A 211 2.35 19.65 8.11
CA LEU A 211 0.97 20.02 7.77
C LEU A 211 0.08 18.78 7.73
N LEU A 212 -1.01 18.83 8.50
CA LEU A 212 -2.08 17.84 8.50
C LEU A 212 -3.45 18.53 8.37
N ARG A 213 -4.16 18.27 7.27
CA ARG A 213 -5.49 18.81 7.02
C ARG A 213 -6.50 17.71 6.69
N PHE A 214 -7.46 17.55 7.60
CA PHE A 214 -8.53 16.56 7.57
C PHE A 214 -9.93 17.20 7.45
N SER A 215 -10.03 18.51 7.20
CA SER A 215 -11.27 19.28 7.22
C SER A 215 -12.41 18.62 6.43
N ASN A 216 -13.64 18.72 6.92
CA ASN A 216 -14.86 18.27 6.24
C ASN A 216 -14.89 16.77 5.88
N ASN A 217 -14.12 15.95 6.59
CA ASN A 217 -14.35 14.50 6.63
C ASN A 217 -15.48 14.21 7.62
N SER A 218 -16.73 14.43 7.19
CA SER A 218 -17.91 14.36 8.06
C SER A 218 -18.17 12.98 8.67
N LYS A 219 -17.60 11.91 8.09
CA LYS A 219 -17.63 10.53 8.59
C LYS A 219 -16.49 10.18 9.56
N LEU A 220 -15.51 11.05 9.76
CA LEU A 220 -14.34 10.77 10.58
C LEU A 220 -14.76 10.69 12.05
N GLN A 221 -14.72 9.50 12.63
CA GLN A 221 -15.13 9.25 14.02
C GLN A 221 -13.95 9.29 14.99
N SER A 222 -12.76 8.90 14.53
CA SER A 222 -11.59 8.78 15.39
C SER A 222 -10.26 9.15 14.72
N ILE A 223 -9.39 9.81 15.49
CA ILE A 223 -7.97 10.01 15.20
C ILE A 223 -7.20 9.44 16.39
N SER A 224 -6.47 8.33 16.23
CA SER A 224 -5.92 7.58 17.36
C SER A 224 -4.50 7.07 17.11
N ARG A 225 -3.64 7.11 18.13
CA ARG A 225 -2.26 6.57 18.03
C ARG A 225 -1.49 7.15 16.84
N ILE A 226 -1.63 8.46 16.65
CA ILE A 226 -0.73 9.22 15.77
C ILE A 226 0.43 9.76 16.60
N GLN A 227 1.63 9.77 16.03
CA GLN A 227 2.80 10.40 16.63
C GLN A 227 3.08 11.72 15.91
N LEU A 228 3.24 12.80 16.67
CA LEU A 228 3.46 14.15 16.18
C LEU A 228 4.60 14.80 16.97
N SER A 229 5.36 15.68 16.32
CA SER A 229 6.44 16.43 16.94
C SER A 229 6.22 17.94 16.81
N SER A 230 7.09 18.74 17.45
CA SER A 230 7.12 20.21 17.32
C SER A 230 7.42 20.73 15.90
N LYS A 231 7.64 19.85 14.92
CA LYS A 231 7.68 20.21 13.49
C LYS A 231 6.29 20.51 12.91
N LEU A 232 5.21 20.11 13.58
CA LEU A 232 3.84 20.39 13.11
C LEU A 232 3.57 21.89 13.15
N GLU A 233 3.33 22.50 11.98
CA GLU A 233 3.03 23.92 11.82
C GLU A 233 1.54 24.19 11.58
N TYR A 234 0.82 23.22 10.99
CA TYR A 234 -0.61 23.34 10.68
C TYR A 234 -1.41 22.06 10.97
N PHE A 235 -2.50 22.21 11.72
CA PHE A 235 -3.45 21.12 12.01
C PHE A 235 -4.90 21.56 11.83
N ASN A 236 -5.65 20.93 10.94
CA ASN A 236 -7.03 21.35 10.66
C ASN A 236 -8.00 20.16 10.61
N ILE A 237 -8.97 20.17 11.52
CA ILE A 237 -10.07 19.19 11.66
C ILE A 237 -11.46 19.87 11.56
N ALA A 238 -11.53 21.08 11.00
CA ALA A 238 -12.78 21.82 10.87
C ALA A 238 -13.86 21.03 10.12
N GLY A 239 -15.13 21.13 10.51
CA GLY A 239 -16.25 20.43 9.87
C GLY A 239 -16.25 18.90 10.00
N CYS A 240 -15.41 18.29 10.86
CA CYS A 240 -15.42 16.84 11.13
C CYS A 240 -16.55 16.47 12.10
N THR A 241 -17.80 16.57 11.65
CA THR A 241 -19.01 16.50 12.50
C THR A 241 -19.23 15.21 13.29
N SER A 242 -18.64 14.08 12.86
CA SER A 242 -18.72 12.79 13.59
C SER A 242 -17.55 12.55 14.56
N LEU A 243 -16.56 13.44 14.62
CA LEU A 243 -15.29 13.20 15.33
C LEU A 243 -15.52 13.26 16.85
N ASN A 244 -15.51 12.08 17.47
CA ASN A 244 -15.83 11.93 18.89
C ASN A 244 -14.68 11.33 19.71
N ASN A 245 -13.61 10.86 19.08
CA ASN A 245 -12.44 10.30 19.76
C ASN A 245 -11.14 10.82 19.15
N ILE A 246 -10.35 11.54 19.94
CA ILE A 246 -8.94 11.78 19.63
C ILE A 246 -8.12 11.12 20.74
N THR A 247 -7.19 10.22 20.37
CA THR A 247 -6.28 9.55 21.32
C THR A 247 -4.83 9.72 20.87
N VAL A 248 -4.01 10.40 21.66
CA VAL A 248 -2.61 10.75 21.35
C VAL A 248 -1.69 10.46 22.54
N ASP A 249 -0.38 10.45 22.33
CA ASP A 249 0.59 10.45 23.44
C ASP A 249 0.90 11.87 23.94
N ALA A 250 1.67 11.97 25.03
CA ALA A 250 2.01 13.24 25.66
C ALA A 250 2.81 14.20 24.74
N SER A 251 3.72 13.67 23.92
CA SER A 251 4.49 14.43 22.91
C SER A 251 3.58 15.02 21.85
N SER A 252 2.65 14.21 21.34
CA SER A 252 1.71 14.59 20.28
C SER A 252 0.65 15.56 20.79
N PHE A 253 0.21 15.42 22.05
CA PHE A 253 -0.61 16.42 22.72
C PHE A 253 0.11 17.76 22.80
N ALA A 254 1.36 17.79 23.26
CA ALA A 254 2.13 19.03 23.37
C ALA A 254 2.40 19.69 22.01
N ALA A 255 2.65 18.90 20.96
CA ALA A 255 2.79 19.39 19.59
C ALA A 255 1.51 20.06 19.07
N LEU A 256 0.34 19.47 19.32
CA LEU A 256 -0.95 20.05 18.95
C LEU A 256 -1.25 21.31 19.77
N ASP A 257 -1.12 21.27 21.09
CA ASP A 257 -1.51 22.34 22.01
C ASP A 257 -0.65 23.61 21.87
N ALA A 258 0.59 23.47 21.37
CA ALA A 258 1.47 24.60 21.05
C ALA A 258 0.98 25.46 19.85
N LEU A 259 0.13 24.91 18.98
CA LEU A 259 -0.41 25.63 17.83
C LEU A 259 -1.30 26.80 18.27
N GLN A 260 -1.15 27.94 17.60
CA GLN A 260 -2.02 29.11 17.76
C GLN A 260 -3.21 29.04 16.79
N PRO A 261 -4.32 29.77 17.02
CA PRO A 261 -5.42 29.85 16.04
C PRO A 261 -4.92 30.30 14.66
N ALA A 262 -5.39 29.66 13.58
CA ALA A 262 -5.02 30.07 12.23
C ALA A 262 -5.56 31.48 11.88
N ALA A 263 -4.73 32.28 11.20
CA ALA A 263 -5.00 33.70 10.94
C ALA A 263 -5.92 33.92 9.71
N GLY A 264 -7.19 33.51 9.82
CA GLY A 264 -8.18 33.59 8.74
C GLY A 264 -8.09 32.41 7.77
N ASP A 265 -8.64 32.56 6.57
CA ASP A 265 -8.70 31.49 5.59
C ASP A 265 -7.29 31.16 5.01
N ALA A 266 -6.84 29.93 5.29
CA ALA A 266 -5.55 29.41 4.87
C ALA A 266 -5.46 29.18 3.36
N ASP A 267 -6.56 28.87 2.67
CA ASP A 267 -6.59 28.66 1.22
C ASP A 267 -6.49 29.99 0.47
N VAL A 268 -7.25 31.00 0.93
CA VAL A 268 -7.23 32.35 0.34
C VAL A 268 -5.85 33.00 0.50
N LYS A 269 -5.22 32.85 1.68
CA LYS A 269 -3.91 33.46 1.96
C LYS A 269 -2.72 32.60 1.53
N LYS A 270 -2.94 31.32 1.25
CA LYS A 270 -1.89 30.28 1.10
C LYS A 270 -0.93 30.20 2.30
N ILE A 271 -1.43 30.49 3.50
CA ILE A 271 -0.67 30.44 4.76
C ILE A 271 -1.25 29.32 5.62
N PHE A 272 -0.56 28.19 5.63
CA PHE A 272 -0.90 27.03 6.47
C PHE A 272 -0.10 27.11 7.77
N LYS A 273 -0.61 27.85 8.76
CA LYS A 273 0.00 27.97 10.10
C LYS A 273 -1.05 28.06 11.20
N GLY A 274 -0.84 27.35 12.30
CA GLY A 274 -1.76 27.27 13.44
C GLY A 274 -2.77 26.13 13.33
N TYR A 275 -3.86 26.20 14.09
CA TYR A 275 -4.92 25.19 14.06
C TYR A 275 -6.28 25.74 13.60
N VAL A 276 -7.15 24.83 13.12
CA VAL A 276 -8.58 25.08 12.92
C VAL A 276 -9.39 23.88 13.41
N ALA A 277 -10.26 24.10 14.39
CA ALA A 277 -11.13 23.08 14.98
C ALA A 277 -12.41 23.73 15.54
N ASP A 278 -13.52 23.62 14.82
CA ASP A 278 -14.80 24.29 15.08
C ASP A 278 -15.90 23.37 15.67
N VAL A 279 -15.80 22.06 15.42
CA VAL A 279 -16.68 21.03 16.00
C VAL A 279 -16.12 20.56 17.36
N PRO A 280 -16.93 20.55 18.44
CA PRO A 280 -16.52 19.97 19.73
C PRO A 280 -16.23 18.46 19.63
N VAL A 281 -15.18 18.01 20.31
CA VAL A 281 -14.79 16.59 20.39
C VAL A 281 -14.90 16.12 21.83
N SER A 282 -15.69 15.07 22.06
CA SER A 282 -16.01 14.55 23.40
C SER A 282 -15.51 13.12 23.58
N THR A 283 -14.19 12.95 23.69
CA THR A 283 -13.57 11.63 23.91
C THR A 283 -14.04 11.00 25.23
N SER A 284 -14.45 9.73 25.19
CA SER A 284 -15.01 9.02 26.36
C SER A 284 -13.99 8.93 27.51
N ALA A 285 -14.31 9.52 28.66
CA ALA A 285 -13.45 9.46 29.85
C ALA A 285 -13.23 8.02 30.34
N THR A 286 -14.29 7.21 30.40
CA THR A 286 -14.19 5.79 30.77
C THR A 286 -13.36 5.00 29.76
N GLY A 287 -13.55 5.27 28.46
CA GLY A 287 -12.76 4.64 27.38
C GLY A 287 -11.28 5.02 27.45
N CYS A 288 -10.99 6.28 27.77
CA CYS A 288 -9.62 6.79 27.92
C CYS A 288 -8.90 6.19 29.15
N ALA A 289 -9.56 6.17 30.31
CA ALA A 289 -9.02 5.56 31.52
C ALA A 289 -8.77 4.05 31.33
N ALA A 290 -9.64 3.35 30.60
CA ALA A 290 -9.48 1.92 30.29
C ALA A 290 -8.24 1.59 29.44
N ILE A 291 -7.68 2.57 28.72
CA ILE A 291 -6.43 2.43 27.95
C ILE A 291 -5.22 3.13 28.59
N GLY A 292 -5.32 3.51 29.87
CA GLY A 292 -4.24 4.16 30.62
C GLY A 292 -3.99 5.63 30.25
N GLY A 293 -4.98 6.29 29.65
CA GLY A 293 -4.94 7.71 29.34
C GLY A 293 -5.74 8.59 30.30
N GLU A 294 -5.48 9.89 30.20
CA GLU A 294 -6.19 10.97 30.90
C GLU A 294 -6.87 11.88 29.87
N ILE A 295 -8.09 12.36 30.14
CA ILE A 295 -8.73 13.36 29.27
C ILE A 295 -8.08 14.74 29.50
N LYS A 296 -7.59 15.36 28.42
CA LYS A 296 -7.08 16.74 28.41
C LYS A 296 -7.80 17.56 27.35
N ARG A 297 -7.90 18.87 27.57
CA ARG A 297 -8.48 19.81 26.61
C ARG A 297 -7.37 20.44 25.78
N LEU A 298 -7.43 20.30 24.46
CA LEU A 298 -6.59 21.07 23.55
C LEU A 298 -7.08 22.52 23.47
N TRP A 299 -6.14 23.45 23.34
CA TRP A 299 -6.35 24.87 23.05
C TRP A 299 -7.32 25.53 24.05
N GLN A 300 -7.17 25.21 25.33
CA GLN A 300 -8.15 25.53 26.39
C GLN A 300 -8.52 27.03 26.47
N THR A 301 -7.57 27.92 26.20
CA THR A 301 -7.73 29.39 26.28
C THR A 301 -8.00 30.05 24.93
N THR A 302 -7.71 29.36 23.82
CA THR A 302 -7.69 29.93 22.46
C THR A 302 -8.78 29.36 21.54
N ASN A 303 -9.39 28.22 21.88
CA ASN A 303 -10.51 27.65 21.13
C ASN A 303 -11.85 27.71 21.87
N THR A 304 -12.89 28.16 21.17
CA THR A 304 -14.28 28.18 21.64
C THR A 304 -14.91 26.79 21.63
N ALA A 305 -14.58 25.96 20.64
CA ALA A 305 -14.99 24.55 20.63
C ALA A 305 -14.23 23.77 21.71
N ILE A 306 -14.94 22.92 22.46
CA ILE A 306 -14.33 22.07 23.50
C ILE A 306 -13.77 20.83 22.81
N ILE A 307 -12.44 20.74 22.73
CA ILE A 307 -11.71 19.61 22.11
C ILE A 307 -11.09 18.77 23.23
N ASN A 308 -11.86 17.82 23.77
CA ASN A 308 -11.41 16.89 24.80
C ASN A 308 -10.82 15.63 24.15
N VAL A 309 -9.54 15.39 24.40
CA VAL A 309 -8.75 14.30 23.82
C VAL A 309 -8.23 13.37 24.91
N CYS A 310 -8.07 12.09 24.59
CA CYS A 310 -7.38 11.14 25.45
C CYS A 310 -5.87 11.25 25.26
N VAL A 311 -5.13 11.55 26.33
CA VAL A 311 -3.68 11.59 26.34
C VAL A 311 -3.16 10.37 27.07
N LEU A 312 -2.51 9.47 26.33
CA LEU A 312 -1.85 8.30 26.89
C LEU A 312 -0.63 8.75 27.71
N SER A 313 -0.53 8.24 28.93
CA SER A 313 0.73 8.33 29.67
C SER A 313 1.80 7.56 28.89
N THR A 314 2.97 8.15 28.68
CA THR A 314 4.13 7.40 28.22
C THR A 314 4.35 6.26 29.19
N ALA A 315 4.27 5.02 28.71
CA ALA A 315 4.53 3.86 29.54
C ALA A 315 5.99 3.89 29.97
N SER A 316 6.25 4.36 31.19
CA SER A 316 7.47 4.01 31.91
C SER A 316 7.65 2.50 31.79
N ASN A 317 8.82 2.06 31.33
CA ASN A 317 9.21 0.65 31.37
C ASN A 317 9.48 0.23 32.84
N SER A 318 8.45 0.29 33.67
CA SER A 318 8.45 -0.24 35.03
C SER A 318 8.04 -1.71 34.96
N SER A 319 9.04 -2.57 34.94
CA SER A 319 8.90 -4.01 35.17
C SER A 319 8.30 -4.28 36.55
N SER A 320 6.97 -4.47 36.63
CA SER A 320 6.33 -5.06 37.80
C SER A 320 5.08 -5.85 37.40
N SER A 321 5.17 -7.16 37.53
CA SER A 321 4.08 -8.12 37.37
C SER A 321 2.99 -7.98 38.45
N SER A 322 1.71 -8.01 38.06
CA SER A 322 0.71 -8.85 38.76
C SER A 322 -0.56 -9.14 37.93
N SER A 323 -0.64 -10.39 37.46
CA SER A 323 -1.85 -11.23 37.40
C SER A 323 -3.24 -10.61 37.16
N LYS A 324 -3.68 -10.60 35.88
CA LYS A 324 -5.04 -11.09 35.51
C LYS A 324 -5.07 -12.10 34.33
N MET A 325 -3.91 -12.59 33.88
CA MET A 325 -3.82 -13.59 32.80
C MET A 325 -4.08 -15.04 33.26
N GLY A 326 -3.93 -15.34 34.55
CA GLY A 326 -4.01 -16.71 35.09
C GLY A 326 -5.41 -17.34 35.03
N LEU A 327 -6.47 -16.53 35.07
CA LEU A 327 -7.85 -17.06 35.05
C LEU A 327 -8.23 -17.61 33.65
N ILE A 328 -7.75 -16.96 32.58
CA ILE A 328 -8.09 -17.31 31.19
C ILE A 328 -7.38 -18.60 30.76
N ILE A 329 -6.10 -18.77 31.16
CA ILE A 329 -5.34 -20.00 30.88
C ILE A 329 -5.88 -21.18 31.70
N GLY A 330 -6.36 -20.95 32.92
CA GLY A 330 -6.97 -21.98 33.76
C GLY A 330 -8.24 -22.61 33.15
N VAL A 331 -9.09 -21.81 32.50
CA VAL A 331 -10.32 -22.30 31.84
C VAL A 331 -10.00 -23.13 30.58
N ALA A 332 -8.99 -22.74 29.80
CA ALA A 332 -8.58 -23.49 28.60
C ALA A 332 -8.01 -24.88 28.97
N VAL A 333 -7.10 -24.95 29.95
CA VAL A 333 -6.52 -26.24 30.39
C VAL A 333 -7.57 -27.10 31.10
N GLY A 334 -8.41 -26.51 31.95
CA GLY A 334 -9.52 -27.20 32.59
C GLY A 334 -10.51 -27.81 31.60
N GLY A 335 -10.86 -27.06 30.54
CA GLY A 335 -11.73 -27.54 29.46
C GLY A 335 -11.14 -28.73 28.71
N VAL A 336 -9.85 -28.70 28.36
CA VAL A 336 -9.17 -29.82 27.67
C VAL A 336 -9.10 -31.07 28.56
N VAL A 337 -8.83 -30.92 29.86
CA VAL A 337 -8.84 -32.05 30.81
C VAL A 337 -10.25 -32.62 30.99
N LEU A 338 -11.29 -31.77 31.09
CA LEU A 338 -12.68 -32.23 31.23
C LEU A 338 -13.17 -32.96 29.96
N ILE A 339 -12.89 -32.42 28.77
CA ILE A 339 -13.22 -33.06 27.49
C ILE A 339 -12.44 -34.36 27.33
N GLY A 340 -11.15 -34.39 27.68
CA GLY A 340 -10.33 -35.61 27.69
C GLY A 340 -10.89 -36.69 28.62
N ALA A 341 -11.34 -36.31 29.83
CA ALA A 341 -11.98 -37.22 30.77
C ALA A 341 -13.33 -37.74 30.26
N ILE A 342 -14.16 -36.90 29.62
CA ILE A 342 -15.43 -37.30 29.01
C ILE A 342 -15.19 -38.27 27.84
N VAL A 343 -14.23 -37.99 26.97
CA VAL A 343 -13.85 -38.88 25.86
C VAL A 343 -13.31 -40.22 26.38
N ALA A 344 -12.43 -40.20 27.39
CA ALA A 344 -11.94 -41.41 28.05
C ALA A 344 -13.07 -42.22 28.72
N PHE A 345 -14.02 -41.56 29.38
CA PHE A 345 -15.19 -42.21 29.98
C PHE A 345 -16.11 -42.85 28.93
N VAL A 346 -16.36 -42.17 27.81
CA VAL A 346 -17.13 -42.72 26.68
C VAL A 346 -16.41 -43.93 26.05
N ILE A 347 -15.09 -43.86 25.86
CA ILE A 347 -14.31 -45.00 25.35
C ILE A 347 -14.34 -46.18 26.33
N CYS A 348 -14.16 -45.94 27.63
CA CYS A 348 -14.25 -46.97 28.67
C CYS A 348 -15.66 -47.59 28.74
N LYS A 349 -16.72 -46.79 28.62
CA LYS A 349 -18.11 -47.29 28.58
C LYS A 349 -18.38 -48.11 27.31
N ARG A 350 -17.87 -47.69 26.14
CA ARG A 350 -17.97 -48.44 24.88
C ARG A 350 -17.14 -49.73 24.87
N ARG A 351 -16.00 -49.79 25.59
CA ARG A 351 -15.21 -51.03 25.77
C ARG A 351 -15.89 -51.99 26.75
N LYS A 352 -16.51 -51.51 27.83
CA LYS A 352 -17.32 -52.35 28.74
C LYS A 352 -18.63 -52.84 28.11
N ALA A 353 -19.17 -52.13 27.12
CA ALA A 353 -20.35 -52.56 26.34
C ALA A 353 -20.05 -53.67 25.29
N LYS A 354 -18.84 -54.22 25.24
CA LYS A 354 -18.47 -55.36 24.36
C LYS A 354 -18.05 -56.64 25.11
N HIS A 355 -18.40 -56.76 26.40
CA HIS A 355 -18.32 -58.02 27.13
C HIS A 355 -19.68 -58.44 27.71
N GLN A 356 -20.48 -59.08 26.85
CA GLN A 356 -21.41 -60.13 27.26
C GLN A 356 -21.20 -61.36 26.35
N PRO A 357 -21.46 -62.58 26.85
CA PRO A 357 -20.83 -63.79 26.32
C PRO A 357 -21.58 -64.40 25.13
N SER A 358 -20.84 -64.92 24.16
CA SER A 358 -21.38 -65.82 23.13
C SER A 358 -21.75 -67.17 23.75
N PRO A 359 -22.87 -67.80 23.37
CA PRO A 359 -23.33 -69.04 23.98
C PRO A 359 -22.50 -70.26 23.57
N VAL A 360 -22.26 -71.15 24.52
CA VAL A 360 -21.67 -72.47 24.29
C VAL A 360 -22.73 -73.40 23.67
N TYR A 361 -22.41 -73.97 22.51
CA TYR A 361 -23.04 -75.21 22.04
C TYR A 361 -21.96 -76.29 21.92
N ASN A 362 -22.05 -77.31 22.76
CA ASN A 362 -21.17 -78.47 22.70
C ASN A 362 -21.69 -79.47 21.66
N ARG A 363 -20.82 -80.01 20.79
CA ARG A 363 -20.69 -81.48 20.73
C ARG A 363 -19.44 -82.01 20.02
N TYR A 364 -18.80 -82.90 20.78
CA TYR A 364 -18.11 -84.14 20.41
C TYR A 364 -16.74 -84.10 19.71
N GLU A 365 -15.88 -84.91 20.30
CA GLU A 365 -14.48 -85.18 19.99
C GLU A 365 -14.39 -86.38 19.01
N PRO A 366 -13.19 -86.77 18.50
CA PRO A 366 -12.34 -87.64 19.33
C PRO A 366 -10.82 -87.38 19.23
N SER A 367 -10.20 -87.36 20.41
CA SER A 367 -8.94 -88.00 20.80
C SER A 367 -8.01 -88.54 19.70
N ASN A 368 -6.76 -88.07 19.67
CA ASN A 368 -5.66 -88.94 20.12
C ASN A 368 -4.38 -88.20 20.56
N THR A 369 -3.57 -88.90 21.35
CA THR A 369 -2.38 -88.46 22.11
C THR A 369 -1.07 -88.32 21.29
N ASN A 370 -0.09 -87.55 21.80
CA ASN A 370 1.25 -88.03 22.25
C ASN A 370 2.37 -86.95 22.36
N GLY A 371 3.24 -87.04 23.39
CA GLY A 371 4.55 -86.32 23.52
C GLY A 371 4.48 -84.93 24.17
N ILE A 372 5.06 -84.56 25.33
CA ILE A 372 6.28 -84.96 26.09
C ILE A 372 7.57 -84.63 25.29
N SER A 373 8.54 -83.80 25.72
CA SER A 373 8.73 -83.07 27.01
C SER A 373 9.73 -81.88 26.91
N LEU A 374 9.65 -80.96 27.90
CA LEU A 374 10.73 -80.37 28.74
C LEU A 374 12.05 -79.86 28.08
N ALA A 375 12.55 -78.64 28.29
CA ALA A 375 13.09 -78.04 29.54
C ALA A 375 13.65 -76.61 29.25
N THR A 376 13.99 -75.67 30.14
CA THR A 376 13.71 -75.39 31.58
C THR A 376 14.27 -73.98 31.93
N ALA A 377 13.54 -73.18 32.74
CA ALA A 377 13.96 -71.99 33.54
C ALA A 377 14.68 -70.78 32.85
N GLY A 378 14.58 -69.53 33.35
CA GLY A 378 13.71 -68.94 34.37
C GLY A 378 14.36 -67.80 35.19
N ARG A 379 13.57 -66.74 35.52
CA ARG A 379 13.78 -65.71 36.60
C ARG A 379 15.00 -64.76 36.49
N THR A 380 15.08 -63.55 37.11
CA THR A 380 14.15 -62.45 37.57
C THR A 380 15.02 -61.25 38.06
N LEU A 381 14.49 -60.01 38.04
CA LEU A 381 14.98 -58.80 38.80
C LEU A 381 16.38 -58.27 38.41
N GLY A 382 16.77 -56.99 38.58
CA GLY A 382 16.07 -55.77 39.00
C GLY A 382 17.06 -54.61 39.32
N THR A 383 16.58 -53.36 39.31
CA THR A 383 17.19 -52.10 39.86
C THR A 383 18.40 -51.39 39.20
N ASN A 384 18.15 -50.13 38.80
CA ASN A 384 18.89 -48.85 38.94
C ASN A 384 20.42 -48.80 39.21
N GLY A 385 21.12 -47.90 38.49
CA GLY A 385 22.42 -47.33 38.88
C GLY A 385 22.97 -46.28 37.89
N THR A 386 23.51 -45.16 38.38
CA THR A 386 24.03 -44.02 37.57
C THR A 386 25.54 -43.81 37.79
N LYS A 387 26.27 -43.29 36.78
CA LYS A 387 27.37 -42.25 36.83
C LYS A 387 28.55 -42.40 35.84
N THR A 388 28.71 -41.37 34.99
CA THR A 388 29.92 -40.57 34.63
C THR A 388 31.34 -41.15 34.36
N ILE A 389 31.86 -40.82 33.15
CA ILE A 389 33.16 -40.17 32.79
C ILE A 389 34.50 -40.98 32.79
N GLY A 390 35.25 -40.85 31.67
CA GLY A 390 36.69 -41.13 31.48
C GLY A 390 36.99 -41.90 30.17
N THR A 391 37.44 -41.34 29.02
CA THR A 391 38.72 -40.70 28.58
C THR A 391 39.85 -41.66 28.12
N ASN A 392 40.60 -41.25 27.05
CA ASN A 392 41.73 -41.90 26.34
C ASN A 392 41.31 -43.05 25.39
N GLY A 393 41.93 -43.40 24.25
CA GLY A 393 43.15 -42.98 23.50
C GLY A 393 43.55 -44.14 22.54
N THR A 394 44.38 -44.08 21.48
CA THR A 394 45.12 -43.03 20.70
C THR A 394 45.56 -43.65 19.34
N GLY A 395 45.97 -42.86 18.33
CA GLY A 395 46.81 -43.36 17.18
C GLY A 395 46.46 -42.88 15.76
N GLY A 396 47.39 -42.18 15.08
CA GLY A 396 47.36 -41.86 13.63
C GLY A 396 48.44 -42.65 12.86
N PRO A 397 49.20 -42.10 11.87
CA PRO A 397 49.04 -40.82 11.13
C PRO A 397 49.38 -40.91 9.60
N THR A 398 49.06 -39.86 8.82
CA THR A 398 49.86 -39.39 7.64
C THR A 398 49.61 -37.90 7.40
N ALA A 399 50.61 -37.15 6.95
CA ALA A 399 50.60 -35.68 6.90
C ALA A 399 51.08 -35.10 5.55
N GLY A 400 50.72 -33.83 5.30
CA GLY A 400 51.15 -33.00 4.15
C GLY A 400 50.10 -31.94 3.78
N THR A 401 50.04 -30.79 4.47
CA THR A 401 50.55 -29.46 4.00
C THR A 401 49.96 -29.00 2.66
N THR A 402 49.42 -27.79 2.46
CA THR A 402 49.26 -26.56 3.28
C THR A 402 48.32 -25.60 2.51
N GLY A 403 47.45 -24.82 3.17
CA GLY A 403 46.70 -23.76 2.46
C GLY A 403 45.47 -23.22 3.20
N SER A 404 45.64 -22.12 3.94
CA SER A 404 44.53 -21.47 4.65
C SER A 404 43.63 -20.65 3.72
N ARG A 405 42.37 -21.08 3.54
CA ARG A 405 41.22 -20.18 3.34
C ARG A 405 40.02 -20.74 4.10
N ARG A 406 39.58 -20.03 5.14
CA ARG A 406 38.27 -20.26 5.77
C ARG A 406 37.18 -19.80 4.80
N PRO A 407 36.20 -20.63 4.41
CA PRO A 407 34.94 -20.12 3.90
C PRO A 407 34.20 -19.46 5.07
N ILE A 408 33.80 -18.20 4.89
CA ILE A 408 32.78 -17.60 5.74
C ILE A 408 31.48 -18.37 5.47
N ILE A 409 30.84 -18.88 6.53
CA ILE A 409 29.53 -19.52 6.41
C ILE A 409 28.53 -18.43 6.07
N ASN A 410 28.17 -18.32 4.80
CA ASN A 410 27.13 -17.43 4.32
C ASN A 410 25.77 -18.16 4.42
N PRO A 411 24.77 -17.65 5.17
CA PRO A 411 23.53 -18.37 5.44
C PRO A 411 22.47 -18.23 4.35
N ASP A 412 22.88 -18.15 3.08
CA ASP A 412 21.99 -18.32 1.93
C ASP A 412 22.15 -19.75 1.39
N VAL A 413 21.38 -20.66 1.99
CA VAL A 413 21.10 -21.97 1.40
C VAL A 413 19.99 -21.76 0.38
N ASP A 414 20.26 -22.07 -0.89
CA ASP A 414 19.30 -21.97 -1.98
C ASP A 414 18.00 -22.72 -1.66
N VAL A 415 16.90 -21.97 -1.49
CA VAL A 415 15.57 -22.55 -1.32
C VAL A 415 15.06 -22.98 -2.69
N ILE A 416 15.29 -24.25 -3.02
CA ILE A 416 14.77 -24.88 -4.23
C ILE A 416 13.24 -25.03 -4.07
N LEU A 417 12.49 -24.21 -4.80
CA LEU A 417 11.02 -24.23 -4.84
C LEU A 417 10.49 -25.48 -5.57
N ASP A 418 9.75 -26.34 -4.87
CA ASP A 418 9.06 -27.47 -5.51
C ASP A 418 7.69 -27.05 -6.07
N VAL A 419 7.69 -26.67 -7.35
CA VAL A 419 6.50 -26.25 -8.09
C VAL A 419 5.72 -27.41 -8.73
N LYS A 420 6.18 -28.67 -8.61
CA LYS A 420 5.50 -29.83 -9.22
C LYS A 420 4.02 -29.98 -8.82
N PRO A 421 3.58 -29.69 -7.57
CA PRO A 421 2.17 -29.79 -7.20
C PRO A 421 1.24 -28.81 -7.96
N LEU A 422 1.77 -27.68 -8.44
CA LEU A 422 1.00 -26.64 -9.13
C LEU A 422 0.55 -27.05 -10.54
N LEU A 423 1.24 -28.03 -11.16
CA LEU A 423 1.02 -28.44 -12.55
C LEU A 423 -0.42 -28.90 -12.84
N HIS A 424 -1.13 -29.43 -11.85
CA HIS A 424 -2.50 -29.94 -11.99
C HIS A 424 -3.59 -28.88 -11.78
N HIS A 425 -3.22 -27.66 -11.36
CA HIS A 425 -4.16 -26.60 -10.95
C HIS A 425 -3.95 -25.29 -11.74
N ARG A 426 -3.25 -25.35 -12.88
CA ARG A 426 -2.76 -24.18 -13.62
C ARG A 426 -3.87 -23.46 -14.40
N LEU A 427 -3.94 -22.14 -14.22
CA LEU A 427 -4.83 -21.21 -14.90
C LEU A 427 -4.45 -20.96 -16.36
N GLU A 428 -5.46 -20.85 -17.23
CA GLU A 428 -5.37 -19.94 -18.36
C GLU A 428 -5.73 -18.53 -17.88
N LEU A 429 -4.75 -17.63 -17.90
CA LEU A 429 -4.86 -16.25 -17.39
C LEU A 429 -5.92 -15.38 -18.09
N ARG A 430 -6.51 -15.84 -19.19
CA ARG A 430 -7.46 -15.08 -20.02
C ARG A 430 -8.87 -14.98 -19.42
N ASP A 431 -9.24 -15.94 -18.56
CA ASP A 431 -10.59 -16.03 -17.99
C ASP A 431 -10.72 -15.46 -16.58
N LEU A 432 -9.62 -14.91 -16.02
CA LEU A 432 -9.59 -14.29 -14.69
C LEU A 432 -9.53 -12.76 -14.80
N ASP A 433 -10.63 -12.11 -14.46
CA ASP A 433 -10.70 -10.66 -14.29
C ASP A 433 -10.64 -10.28 -12.80
N VAL A 434 -9.93 -9.20 -12.44
CA VAL A 434 -9.85 -8.70 -11.06
C VAL A 434 -10.57 -7.37 -10.99
N THR A 435 -11.81 -7.45 -10.51
CA THR A 435 -12.82 -6.39 -10.56
C THR A 435 -12.69 -5.37 -9.42
N SER A 436 -11.95 -5.67 -8.35
CA SER A 436 -11.62 -4.66 -7.33
C SER A 436 -10.33 -3.91 -7.67
N ASN A 437 -10.36 -2.58 -7.53
CA ASN A 437 -9.19 -1.71 -7.65
C ASN A 437 -8.34 -1.65 -6.37
N LYS A 438 -8.78 -2.28 -5.28
CA LYS A 438 -8.06 -2.46 -4.02
C LYS A 438 -8.30 -3.87 -3.45
N PRO A 439 -7.42 -4.39 -2.57
CA PRO A 439 -7.67 -5.66 -1.90
C PRO A 439 -8.85 -5.55 -0.92
N LEU A 440 -9.67 -6.59 -0.86
CA LEU A 440 -10.72 -6.78 0.15
C LEU A 440 -10.12 -7.01 1.55
N ALA A 441 -8.96 -7.67 1.61
CA ALA A 441 -8.20 -7.92 2.82
C ALA A 441 -6.71 -7.98 2.51
N SER A 442 -5.87 -7.48 3.43
CA SER A 442 -4.43 -7.41 3.26
C SER A 442 -3.75 -7.93 4.54
N GLY A 443 -3.04 -9.05 4.45
CA GLY A 443 -2.45 -9.76 5.58
C GLY A 443 -0.93 -9.92 5.49
N ALA A 444 -0.35 -10.72 6.39
CA ALA A 444 1.09 -10.99 6.42
C ALA A 444 1.59 -11.84 5.24
N PHE A 445 0.74 -12.72 4.70
CA PHE A 445 1.10 -13.69 3.65
C PHE A 445 0.64 -13.30 2.24
N GLY A 446 -0.06 -12.17 2.10
CA GLY A 446 -0.63 -11.77 0.82
C GLY A 446 -1.84 -10.86 0.96
N GLU A 447 -2.53 -10.67 -0.15
CA GLU A 447 -3.73 -9.86 -0.30
C GLU A 447 -4.83 -10.68 -0.97
N VAL A 448 -6.09 -10.41 -0.61
CA VAL A 448 -7.26 -11.02 -1.20
C VAL A 448 -8.02 -9.95 -1.96
N TRP A 449 -8.23 -10.17 -3.25
CA TRP A 449 -8.89 -9.26 -4.18
C TRP A 449 -10.24 -9.83 -4.63
N LEU A 450 -11.16 -8.97 -5.09
CA LEU A 450 -12.38 -9.42 -5.76
C LEU A 450 -12.07 -9.67 -7.23
N GLY A 451 -12.53 -10.79 -7.77
CA GLY A 451 -12.43 -11.08 -9.18
C GLY A 451 -13.61 -11.88 -9.71
N THR A 452 -13.55 -12.16 -11.00
CA THR A 452 -14.49 -12.99 -11.74
C THR A 452 -13.69 -14.03 -12.51
N TYR A 453 -14.04 -15.30 -12.38
CA TYR A 453 -13.45 -16.41 -13.13
C TYR A 453 -14.55 -17.23 -13.80
N GLY A 454 -14.52 -17.33 -15.13
CA GLY A 454 -15.56 -18.03 -15.89
C GLY A 454 -16.98 -17.51 -15.61
N GLY A 455 -17.14 -16.19 -15.44
CA GLY A 455 -18.41 -15.53 -15.09
C GLY A 455 -18.87 -15.70 -13.63
N LYS A 456 -18.11 -16.39 -12.77
CA LYS A 456 -18.41 -16.54 -11.34
C LYS A 456 -17.52 -15.63 -10.49
N GLN A 457 -18.10 -15.00 -9.47
CA GLN A 457 -17.34 -14.20 -8.51
C GLN A 457 -16.40 -15.09 -7.69
N VAL A 458 -15.14 -14.65 -7.55
CA VAL A 458 -14.07 -15.37 -6.84
C VAL A 458 -13.25 -14.42 -5.97
N ALA A 459 -12.60 -14.98 -4.95
CA ALA A 459 -11.57 -14.29 -4.17
C ALA A 459 -10.19 -14.64 -4.74
N VAL A 460 -9.41 -13.63 -5.14
CA VAL A 460 -8.10 -13.80 -5.79
C VAL A 460 -7.00 -13.49 -4.79
N LYS A 461 -6.31 -14.52 -4.29
CA LYS A 461 -5.20 -14.36 -3.36
C LYS A 461 -3.89 -14.09 -4.12
N ARG A 462 -3.22 -12.98 -3.81
CA ARG A 462 -1.95 -12.54 -4.40
C ARG A 462 -0.87 -12.42 -3.34
N MET A 463 0.36 -12.84 -3.65
CA MET A 463 1.51 -12.64 -2.75
C MET A 463 2.00 -11.18 -2.81
N LYS A 464 2.39 -10.61 -1.65
CA LYS A 464 3.00 -9.27 -1.57
C LYS A 464 4.50 -9.25 -1.86
N ASN A 465 5.19 -10.33 -1.52
CA ASN A 465 6.63 -10.47 -1.62
C ASN A 465 6.92 -11.84 -2.27
N GLN A 466 7.88 -11.86 -3.20
CA GLN A 466 8.27 -13.03 -3.98
C GLN A 466 9.51 -13.76 -3.41
N ASP A 467 9.94 -13.45 -2.18
CA ASP A 467 10.96 -14.23 -1.45
C ASP A 467 10.62 -15.74 -1.46
N ALA A 468 11.62 -16.58 -1.76
CA ALA A 468 11.45 -18.01 -1.97
C ALA A 468 10.81 -18.74 -0.76
N ARG A 469 11.05 -18.28 0.48
CA ARG A 469 10.41 -18.86 1.69
C ARG A 469 8.94 -18.48 1.81
N MET A 470 8.55 -17.32 1.29
CA MET A 470 7.14 -16.89 1.24
C MET A 470 6.41 -17.60 0.09
N ALA A 471 7.05 -17.74 -1.07
CA ALA A 471 6.53 -18.53 -2.18
C ALA A 471 6.33 -20.01 -1.81
N GLN A 472 7.29 -20.63 -1.10
CA GLN A 472 7.16 -22.02 -0.63
C GLN A 472 5.96 -22.20 0.31
N LYS A 473 5.73 -21.29 1.26
CA LYS A 473 4.55 -21.30 2.14
C LYS A 473 3.23 -21.12 1.38
N PHE A 474 3.22 -20.32 0.32
CA PHE A 474 2.06 -20.13 -0.53
C PHE A 474 1.73 -21.40 -1.34
N ILE A 475 2.75 -22.12 -1.81
CA ILE A 475 2.62 -23.45 -2.45
C ILE A 475 2.08 -24.47 -1.45
N GLU A 476 2.58 -24.50 -0.21
CA GLU A 476 2.09 -25.38 0.86
C GLU A 476 0.60 -25.12 1.18
N GLU A 477 0.18 -23.86 1.23
CA GLU A 477 -1.23 -23.49 1.43
C GLU A 477 -2.12 -23.97 0.25
N ILE A 478 -1.66 -23.81 -0.99
CA ILE A 478 -2.35 -24.33 -2.19
C ILE A 478 -2.50 -25.86 -2.12
N VAL A 479 -1.44 -26.57 -1.76
CA VAL A 479 -1.45 -28.05 -1.64
C VAL A 479 -2.39 -28.50 -0.53
N LEU A 480 -2.38 -27.82 0.61
CA LEU A 480 -3.29 -28.11 1.72
C LEU A 480 -4.76 -27.90 1.33
N MET A 481 -5.06 -26.78 0.67
CA MET A 481 -6.41 -26.43 0.23
C MET A 481 -6.93 -27.33 -0.90
N SER A 482 -6.07 -27.84 -1.79
CA SER A 482 -6.47 -28.77 -2.85
C SER A 482 -6.87 -30.17 -2.33
N GLN A 483 -6.41 -30.53 -1.13
CA GLN A 483 -6.71 -31.81 -0.49
C GLN A 483 -7.98 -31.78 0.39
N MET A 484 -8.60 -30.61 0.57
CA MET A 484 -9.79 -30.43 1.42
C MET A 484 -11.07 -30.28 0.60
N SER A 485 -12.08 -31.07 0.94
CA SER A 485 -13.44 -30.97 0.38
C SER A 485 -14.45 -31.08 1.52
N SER A 486 -15.21 -30.00 1.75
CA SER A 486 -16.23 -29.89 2.78
C SER A 486 -17.11 -28.67 2.50
N ASP A 487 -18.41 -28.76 2.79
CA ASP A 487 -19.35 -27.63 2.65
C ASP A 487 -19.02 -26.44 3.59
N TYR A 488 -18.14 -26.65 4.57
CA TYR A 488 -17.70 -25.64 5.53
C TYR A 488 -16.30 -25.07 5.24
N ILE A 489 -15.65 -25.48 4.15
CA ILE A 489 -14.31 -25.03 3.76
C ILE A 489 -14.38 -24.30 2.42
N VAL A 490 -13.68 -23.17 2.30
CA VAL A 490 -13.61 -22.39 1.05
C VAL A 490 -12.96 -23.25 -0.03
N LYS A 491 -13.70 -23.54 -1.11
CA LYS A 491 -13.21 -24.37 -2.20
C LYS A 491 -12.12 -23.64 -2.99
N LEU A 492 -10.93 -24.24 -3.10
CA LEU A 492 -9.91 -23.83 -4.06
C LEU A 492 -10.45 -24.08 -5.48
N VAL A 493 -10.42 -23.04 -6.33
CA VAL A 493 -10.91 -23.15 -7.71
C VAL A 493 -9.78 -23.51 -8.66
N VAL A 494 -8.70 -22.71 -8.67
CA VAL A 494 -7.57 -22.76 -9.63
C VAL A 494 -6.38 -21.94 -9.10
N THR A 495 -5.20 -22.05 -9.72
CA THR A 495 -3.94 -21.38 -9.33
C THR A 495 -3.17 -20.85 -10.55
N SER A 496 -2.37 -19.79 -10.42
CA SER A 496 -1.54 -19.22 -11.50
C SER A 496 -0.08 -19.06 -11.08
#